data_AF-A0A8W8KGF6-F1
#
_entry.id   AF-A0A8W8KGF6-F1
#
_cell.length_a   1.000
_cell.length_b   1.000
_cell.length_c   1.000
_cell.angle_alpha   90.00
_cell.angle_beta   90.00
_cell.angle_gamma   90.00
#
_symmetry.space_group_name_H-M   'P 1'
#
loop_
_entity.id
_entity.type
_entity.pdbx_description
1 polymer ?
#
loop_
_entity_poly.entity_id
_entity_poly.type
_entity_poly.pdbx_seq_one_letter_code
_entity_poly.pdbx_strand_id
1 'polypeptide(L)'
;FMCLEFSQVNNLGLRRLYDSYSFEVIPVMGQVLARDWKSYQYLVESIRQFPNQKKFAAMIRQAGFGMVTYENLTFGVSAIHSGYKLLKVVK
;
A
#
# COMPACT_ATOMS: atom_id res chain seq x y z
N PHE A 1 15.75 -5.47 -4.32
CA PHE A 1 14.76 -4.40 -4.12
C PHE A 1 13.79 -4.86 -3.06
N MET A 2 13.56 -4.03 -2.04
CA MET A 2 12.52 -4.24 -1.03
C MET A 2 11.81 -2.91 -0.79
N CYS A 3 10.49 -2.94 -0.70
CA CYS A 3 9.65 -1.78 -0.46
C CYS A 3 8.53 -2.19 0.51
N LEU A 4 8.43 -1.49 1.64
CA LEU A 4 7.32 -1.60 2.58
C LEU A 4 6.42 -0.39 2.35
N GLU A 5 5.18 -0.63 1.96
CA GLU A 5 4.23 0.45 1.69
C GLU A 5 2.80 0.05 2.07
N PHE A 6 1.92 1.05 2.21
CA PHE A 6 0.50 0.79 2.38
C PHE A 6 -0.11 0.09 1.18
N SER A 7 -1.11 -0.74 1.42
CA SER A 7 -1.83 -1.44 0.35
C SER A 7 -3.29 -1.66 0.71
N GLN A 8 -3.98 -2.42 -0.12
CA GLN A 8 -5.42 -2.62 0.00
C GLN A 8 -5.73 -3.90 0.78
N VAL A 9 -6.64 -3.79 1.74
CA VAL A 9 -7.16 -4.93 2.51
C VAL A 9 -7.87 -5.90 1.55
N ASN A 10 -7.46 -7.17 1.56
CA ASN A 10 -7.93 -8.19 0.62
C ASN A 10 -9.36 -8.68 0.91
N ASN A 11 -9.84 -8.55 2.15
CA ASN A 11 -11.18 -8.97 2.53
C ASN A 11 -12.19 -7.84 2.25
N LEU A 12 -13.12 -8.07 1.32
CA LEU A 12 -14.15 -7.08 0.92
C LEU A 12 -14.99 -6.55 2.08
N GLY A 13 -15.33 -7.38 3.06
CA GLY A 13 -16.10 -6.95 4.24
C GLY A 13 -15.27 -6.07 5.17
N LEU A 14 -14.03 -6.48 5.43
CA LEU A 14 -13.09 -5.73 6.26
C LEU A 14 -12.65 -4.42 5.59
N ARG A 15 -12.53 -4.42 4.26
CA ARG A 15 -12.20 -3.24 3.46
C ARG A 15 -13.27 -2.17 3.59
N ARG A 16 -14.56 -2.53 3.52
CA ARG A 16 -15.65 -1.58 3.69
C ARG A 16 -15.71 -1.01 5.11
N LEU A 17 -15.46 -1.86 6.12
CA LEU A 17 -15.39 -1.43 7.52
C LEU A 17 -14.20 -0.48 7.74
N TYR A 18 -13.03 -0.84 7.20
CA TYR A 18 -11.82 -0.02 7.26
C TYR A 18 -12.01 1.30 6.51
N ASP A 19 -12.58 1.27 5.30
CA ASP A 19 -12.86 2.47 4.51
C ASP A 19 -13.82 3.43 5.23
N SER A 20 -14.89 2.92 5.85
CA SER A 20 -15.81 3.74 6.65
C SER A 20 -15.15 4.30 7.91
N TYR A 21 -14.42 3.46 8.68
CA TYR A 21 -13.68 3.92 9.86
C TYR A 21 -12.61 4.95 9.50
N SER A 22 -11.85 4.72 8.42
CA SER A 22 -10.78 5.62 7.98
C SER A 22 -11.29 6.92 7.37
N PHE A 23 -12.48 6.95 6.76
CA PHE A 23 -13.07 8.21 6.26
C PHE A 23 -13.67 9.08 7.36
N GLU A 24 -14.28 8.48 8.37
CA GLU A 24 -15.01 9.23 9.39
C GLU A 24 -14.16 9.51 10.63
N VAL A 25 -13.26 8.61 11.01
CA VAL A 25 -12.55 8.69 12.30
C VAL A 25 -11.15 9.29 12.15
N ILE A 26 -10.38 8.92 11.13
CA ILE A 26 -8.98 9.38 10.98
C ILE A 26 -8.89 10.90 10.73
N PRO A 27 -9.69 11.53 9.83
CA PRO A 27 -9.59 12.97 9.58
C PRO A 27 -10.08 13.79 10.78
N VAL A 28 -11.11 13.31 11.48
CA VAL A 28 -11.66 13.96 12.68
C VAL A 28 -10.66 13.88 13.83
N MET A 29 -10.00 12.72 14.03
CA MET A 29 -8.91 12.60 15.01
C MET A 29 -7.69 13.45 14.63
N GLY A 30 -7.33 13.55 13.35
CA GLY A 30 -6.25 14.44 12.88
C GLY A 30 -6.55 15.93 13.15
N GLN A 31 -7.81 16.34 13.00
CA GLN A 31 -8.25 17.71 13.33
C GLN A 31 -8.22 17.99 14.84
N VAL A 32 -8.61 17.02 15.67
CA VAL A 32 -8.65 17.16 17.13
C VAL A 32 -7.24 17.09 17.76
N LEU A 33 -6.36 16.20 17.26
CA LEU A 33 -5.05 15.95 17.85
C LEU A 33 -3.93 16.83 17.28
N ALA A 34 -3.94 17.10 15.97
CA ALA A 34 -2.85 17.79 15.28
C ALA A 34 -3.23 19.18 14.74
N ARG A 35 -4.53 19.58 14.83
CA ARG A 35 -5.10 20.77 14.15
C ARG A 35 -4.82 20.84 12.64
N ASP A 36 -4.37 19.75 12.03
CA ASP A 36 -3.96 19.70 10.62
C ASP A 36 -4.75 18.62 9.89
N TRP A 37 -5.95 19.00 9.48
CA TRP A 37 -6.86 18.14 8.75
C TRP A 37 -6.34 17.79 7.33
N LYS A 38 -5.62 18.72 6.68
CA LYS A 38 -5.14 18.55 5.30
C LYS A 38 -4.09 17.45 5.19
N SER A 39 -3.15 17.39 6.12
CA SER A 39 -2.09 16.37 6.11
C SER A 39 -2.65 14.95 6.26
N TYR A 40 -3.65 14.77 7.13
CA TYR A 40 -4.30 13.47 7.33
C TYR A 40 -5.22 13.09 6.16
N GLN A 41 -5.91 14.06 5.55
CA GLN A 41 -6.66 13.80 4.33
C GLN A 41 -5.74 13.33 3.20
N TYR A 42 -4.59 14.00 2.99
CA TYR A 42 -3.61 13.60 1.99
C TYR A 42 -3.07 12.18 2.24
N LEU A 43 -2.84 11.81 3.51
CA LEU A 43 -2.45 10.45 3.86
C LEU A 43 -3.53 9.43 3.42
N VAL A 44 -4.79 9.67 3.75
CA VAL A 44 -5.89 8.77 3.35
C VAL A 44 -6.06 8.69 1.83
N GLU A 45 -5.95 9.82 1.14
CA GLU A 45 -6.05 9.88 -0.32
C GLU A 45 -4.89 9.15 -1.00
N SER A 46 -3.66 9.35 -0.53
CA SER A 46 -2.48 8.70 -1.11
C SER A 46 -2.51 7.18 -0.94
N ILE A 47 -2.94 6.68 0.22
CA ILE A 47 -3.16 5.24 0.46
C ILE A 47 -4.18 4.66 -0.53
N ARG A 48 -5.25 5.41 -0.84
CA ARG A 48 -6.29 4.97 -1.79
C ARG A 48 -5.84 4.95 -3.24
N GLN A 49 -5.05 5.94 -3.63
CA GLN A 49 -4.51 6.03 -4.99
C GLN A 49 -3.41 4.99 -5.23
N PHE A 50 -2.76 4.50 -4.18
CA PHE A 50 -1.70 3.52 -4.29
C PHE A 50 -2.20 2.18 -4.89
N PRO A 51 -1.46 1.57 -5.83
CA PRO A 51 -1.84 0.30 -6.43
C PRO A 51 -1.92 -0.83 -5.39
N ASN A 52 -2.89 -1.73 -5.58
CA ASN A 52 -2.94 -2.96 -4.77
C ASN A 52 -1.71 -3.85 -4.99
N GLN A 53 -1.51 -4.82 -4.11
CA GLN A 53 -0.33 -5.65 -4.04
C GLN A 53 -0.01 -6.33 -5.37
N LYS A 54 -1.02 -6.88 -6.05
CA LYS A 54 -0.87 -7.57 -7.34
C LYS A 54 -0.45 -6.60 -8.44
N LYS A 55 -1.10 -5.44 -8.51
CA LYS A 55 -0.80 -4.41 -9.52
C LYS A 55 0.60 -3.83 -9.30
N PHE A 56 0.98 -3.54 -8.05
CA PHE A 56 2.30 -3.03 -7.74
C PHE A 56 3.40 -4.07 -8.02
N ALA A 57 3.18 -5.34 -7.67
CA ALA A 57 4.10 -6.43 -8.04
C ALA A 57 4.26 -6.56 -9.57
N ALA A 58 3.19 -6.35 -10.35
CA ALA A 58 3.29 -6.33 -11.80
C ALA A 58 4.12 -5.14 -12.32
N MET A 59 3.99 -3.96 -11.71
CA MET A 59 4.82 -2.79 -12.04
C MET A 59 6.30 -3.05 -11.75
N ILE A 60 6.62 -3.68 -10.62
CA ILE A 60 8.02 -4.05 -10.27
C ILE A 60 8.58 -5.06 -11.29
N ARG A 61 7.78 -6.03 -11.75
CA ARG A 61 8.18 -6.96 -12.82
C ARG A 61 8.44 -6.23 -14.14
N GLN A 62 7.55 -5.31 -14.52
CA GLN A 62 7.71 -4.50 -15.73
C GLN A 62 8.96 -3.61 -15.69
N ALA A 63 9.38 -3.16 -14.50
CA ALA A 63 10.63 -2.44 -14.30
C ALA A 63 11.90 -3.31 -14.46
N GLY A 64 11.76 -4.61 -14.74
CA GLY A 64 12.88 -5.52 -15.02
C GLY A 64 13.38 -6.32 -13.82
N PHE A 65 12.66 -6.31 -12.70
CA PHE A 65 12.95 -7.18 -11.56
C PHE A 65 12.31 -8.57 -11.75
N GLY A 66 13.07 -9.61 -11.44
CA GLY A 66 12.61 -10.99 -11.36
C GLY A 66 12.32 -11.43 -9.92
N MET A 67 11.75 -12.64 -9.77
CA MET A 67 11.40 -13.23 -8.47
C MET A 67 10.59 -12.28 -7.58
N VAL A 68 9.65 -11.54 -8.19
CA VAL A 68 8.86 -10.54 -7.47
C VAL A 68 7.78 -11.22 -6.64
N THR A 69 7.85 -11.02 -5.32
CA THR A 69 6.89 -11.51 -4.33
C THR A 69 6.37 -10.35 -3.49
N TYR A 70 5.25 -10.56 -2.81
CA TYR A 70 4.76 -9.65 -1.80
C TYR A 70 4.22 -10.41 -0.59
N GLU A 71 4.34 -9.81 0.59
CA GLU A 71 3.82 -10.33 1.84
C GLU A 71 2.87 -9.29 2.45
N ASN A 72 1.69 -9.74 2.88
CA ASN A 72 0.70 -8.86 3.50
C ASN A 72 0.92 -8.79 5.01
N LEU A 73 0.93 -7.57 5.54
CA LEU A 73 0.93 -7.30 6.96
C LEU A 73 -0.45 -6.77 7.38
N THR A 74 -0.89 -7.12 8.59
CA THR A 74 -2.15 -6.65 9.18
C THR A 74 -3.33 -6.79 8.20
N PHE A 75 -3.54 -8.00 7.68
CA PHE A 75 -4.61 -8.32 6.71
C PHE A 75 -4.56 -7.54 5.38
N GLY A 76 -3.42 -6.94 5.04
CA GLY A 76 -3.19 -6.23 3.79
C GLY A 76 -3.26 -4.71 3.89
N VAL A 77 -3.33 -4.14 5.09
CA VAL A 77 -3.19 -2.68 5.31
C VAL A 77 -1.82 -2.20 4.82
N SER A 78 -0.76 -2.98 5.03
CA SER A 78 0.54 -2.77 4.41
C SER A 78 1.05 -4.06 3.78
N ALA A 79 1.97 -3.91 2.84
CA ALA A 79 2.62 -5.04 2.20
C ALA A 79 4.11 -4.77 1.99
N ILE A 80 4.90 -5.82 2.12
CA ILE A 80 6.31 -5.81 1.74
C ILE A 80 6.41 -6.41 0.35
N HIS A 81 6.91 -5.64 -0.62
CA HIS A 81 7.23 -6.11 -1.96
C HIS A 81 8.73 -6.33 -2.08
N SER A 82 9.12 -7.51 -2.57
CA SER A 82 10.51 -7.85 -2.79
C SER A 82 10.74 -8.28 -4.24
N GLY A 83 11.92 -8.01 -4.77
CA GLY A 83 12.30 -8.39 -6.13
C GLY A 83 13.81 -8.32 -6.35
N TYR A 84 14.32 -9.17 -7.23
CA TYR A 84 15.74 -9.29 -7.52
C TYR A 84 16.03 -8.80 -8.94
N LYS A 85 17.07 -7.98 -9.10
CA LYS A 85 17.54 -7.60 -10.45
C LYS A 85 18.36 -8.77 -10.98
N LEU A 86 17.83 -9.47 -11.99
CA LEU A 86 18.53 -10.58 -12.61
C LEU A 86 19.62 -10.03 -13.52
N LEU A 87 20.88 -10.39 -13.25
CA LEU A 87 21.97 -10.11 -14.16
C LEU A 87 21.81 -11.03 -15.38
N LYS A 88 21.68 -10.44 -16.57
CA LYS A 88 21.74 -11.22 -17.81
C LYS A 88 23.18 -11.72 -17.94
N VAL A 89 23.39 -13.01 -17.77
CA VAL A 89 24.65 -13.64 -18.18
C VAL A 89 24.66 -13.62 -19.70
N VAL A 90 25.38 -12.67 -20.27
CA VAL A 90 25.69 -12.66 -21.70
C VAL A 90 26.57 -13.89 -21.96
N LYS A 91 26.04 -14.85 -22.73
CA LYS A 91 26.84 -15.95 -23.28
C LYS A 91 27.55 -15.49 -24.53
#